data_AF-A0A370DIF9-F1
#
_entry.id   AF-A0A370DIF9-F1
#
_cell.length_a   1.000
_cell.length_b   1.000
_cell.length_c   1.000
_cell.angle_alpha   90.00
_cell.angle_beta   90.00
_cell.angle_gamma   90.00
#
_symmetry.space_group_name_H-M   'P 1'
#
loop_
_entity.id
_entity.type
_entity.pdbx_description
1 polymer ?
#
loop_
_entity_poly.entity_id
_entity_poly.type
_entity_poly.pdbx_seq_one_letter_code
_entity_poly.pdbx_strand_id
1 'polypeptide(L)'
;MRVITHSDHEHQLRRVREIDPDIEAAFRIPDAKQLWLNAGNWWEQASSYLARQITHEPSDLRSHVQRIYLHLRLNDEAGIAGALLDLYIALGDKGQPLRTRMLIVVADILESTWTEFFIHHQDSGVLSSDITPPVRTSMLTLGLTGTPKVICCNKGQLPSPGTGSPPCLKIVSAARNQG
;
A
#
# COMPACT_ATOMS: atom_id res chain seq x y z
N MET A 1 -8.67 17.04 66.77
CA MET A 1 -9.38 16.21 65.77
C MET A 1 -9.57 17.07 64.52
N ARG A 2 -8.61 17.00 63.57
CA ARG A 2 -8.69 17.73 62.29
C ARG A 2 -8.87 16.69 61.19
N VAL A 3 -9.96 16.81 60.45
CA VAL A 3 -10.27 15.98 59.30
C VAL A 3 -9.35 16.41 58.16
N ILE A 4 -8.43 15.54 57.77
CA ILE A 4 -7.64 15.70 56.54
C ILE A 4 -8.52 15.17 55.42
N THR A 5 -9.08 16.05 54.61
CA THR A 5 -9.74 15.70 53.35
C THR A 5 -8.68 15.23 52.36
N HIS A 6 -8.46 13.91 52.29
CA HIS A 6 -7.72 13.25 51.21
C HIS A 6 -8.58 13.27 49.93
N SER A 7 -8.53 14.36 49.17
CA SER A 7 -9.24 14.47 47.90
C SER A 7 -8.48 15.37 46.93
N ASP A 8 -7.22 15.04 46.61
CA ASP A 8 -6.50 15.78 45.56
C ASP A 8 -5.44 14.99 44.78
N HIS A 9 -5.36 13.65 44.92
CA HIS A 9 -4.31 12.86 44.25
C HIS A 9 -4.76 11.97 43.08
N GLU A 10 -6.05 11.94 42.73
CA GLU A 10 -6.58 11.07 41.67
C GLU A 10 -6.79 11.78 40.31
N HIS A 11 -6.28 13.01 40.13
CA HIS A 11 -6.30 13.68 38.82
C HIS A 11 -4.97 13.62 38.06
N GLN A 12 -3.95 12.92 38.61
CA GLN A 12 -2.60 12.93 38.04
C GLN A 12 -2.25 11.75 37.12
N LEU A 13 -3.18 10.80 36.88
CA LEU A 13 -2.92 9.60 36.07
C LEU A 13 -3.74 9.50 34.76
N ARG A 14 -4.42 10.57 34.33
CA ARG A 14 -5.10 10.62 33.01
C ARG A 14 -4.49 11.59 32.00
N ARG A 15 -3.20 11.93 32.16
CA ARG A 15 -2.43 12.49 31.05
C ARG A 15 -1.92 11.34 30.19
N VAL A 16 -2.83 10.67 29.48
CA VAL A 16 -2.44 9.96 28.26
C VAL A 16 -1.72 11.01 27.44
N ARG A 17 -0.41 10.82 27.22
CA ARG A 17 0.48 11.78 26.56
C ARG A 17 -0.26 12.36 25.34
N GLU A 18 -0.76 13.59 25.46
CA GLU A 18 -1.20 14.35 24.30
C GLU A 18 0.06 14.51 23.46
N ILE A 19 0.12 13.77 22.36
CA ILE A 19 1.25 13.78 21.46
C ILE A 19 1.20 15.15 20.80
N ASP A 20 2.19 16.00 21.10
CA ASP A 20 2.33 17.34 20.54
C ASP A 20 2.17 17.27 19.01
N PRO A 21 1.18 17.98 18.41
CA PRO A 21 0.86 17.90 17.00
C PRO A 21 1.98 18.42 16.09
N ASP A 22 2.97 19.15 16.60
CA ASP A 22 4.07 19.74 15.80
C ASP A 22 5.32 18.84 15.70
N ILE A 23 5.39 17.72 16.42
CA ILE A 23 6.52 16.78 16.32
C ILE A 23 6.52 16.08 14.96
N GLU A 24 7.64 16.08 14.23
CA GLU A 24 7.73 15.40 12.93
C GLU A 24 7.46 13.88 13.02
N ALA A 25 6.77 13.33 12.01
CA ALA A 25 6.40 11.90 11.95
C ALA A 25 7.59 10.95 12.13
N ALA A 26 8.78 11.36 11.68
CA ALA A 26 10.03 10.60 11.79
C ALA A 26 10.44 10.31 13.25
N PHE A 27 10.01 11.14 14.21
CA PHE A 27 10.28 10.91 15.63
C PHE A 27 9.13 10.15 16.33
N ARG A 28 7.94 10.07 15.72
CA ARG A 28 6.76 9.40 16.33
C ARG A 28 6.62 7.94 15.93
N ILE A 29 6.83 7.65 14.65
CA ILE A 29 6.48 6.35 14.06
C ILE A 29 7.47 5.24 14.45
N PRO A 30 8.79 5.45 14.41
CA PRO A 30 9.75 4.42 14.83
C PRO A 30 9.60 4.01 16.29
N ASP A 31 9.29 4.98 17.17
CA ASP A 31 9.13 4.75 18.61
C ASP A 31 7.78 4.10 18.97
N ALA A 32 6.78 4.20 18.09
CA ALA A 32 5.55 3.46 18.28
C ALA A 32 5.89 1.97 18.32
N LYS A 33 5.21 1.19 19.15
CA LYS A 33 5.27 -0.30 19.10
C LYS A 33 4.03 -0.91 18.47
N GLN A 34 3.05 -0.07 18.12
CA GLN A 34 1.74 -0.47 17.64
C GLN A 34 1.71 -0.50 16.10
N LEU A 35 0.96 -1.46 15.58
CA LEU A 35 0.67 -1.58 14.15
C LEU A 35 -0.39 -0.58 13.68
N TRP A 36 -1.23 -0.09 14.58
CA TRP A 36 -2.12 1.03 14.30
C TRP A 36 -1.46 2.34 14.72
N LEU A 37 -1.58 3.37 13.88
CA LEU A 37 -1.14 4.71 14.20
C LEU A 37 -2.36 5.57 14.57
N ASN A 38 -2.29 6.26 15.70
CA ASN A 38 -3.26 7.31 16.01
C ASN A 38 -2.75 8.63 15.45
N ALA A 39 -2.92 8.80 14.14
CA ALA A 39 -2.35 9.95 13.43
C ALA A 39 -3.22 11.21 13.54
N GLY A 40 -4.44 11.15 14.07
CA GLY A 40 -5.29 12.33 14.28
C GLY A 40 -5.22 13.36 13.14
N ASN A 41 -4.69 14.54 13.45
CA ASN A 41 -4.51 15.65 12.51
C ASN A 41 -3.21 15.60 11.67
N TRP A 42 -2.27 14.70 11.94
CA TRP A 42 -0.97 14.56 11.25
C TRP A 42 -0.91 13.35 10.30
N TRP A 43 -2.07 12.86 9.86
CA TRP A 43 -2.19 11.68 9.00
C TRP A 43 -1.46 11.83 7.65
N GLU A 44 -1.43 13.02 7.04
CA GLU A 44 -0.71 13.27 5.79
C GLU A 44 0.80 13.07 5.96
N GLN A 45 1.33 13.55 7.08
CA GLN A 45 2.74 13.41 7.43
C GLN A 45 3.07 11.94 7.71
N ALA A 46 2.20 11.24 8.43
CA ALA A 46 2.33 9.80 8.69
C ALA A 46 2.34 8.99 7.40
N SER A 47 1.38 9.25 6.49
CA SER A 47 1.27 8.57 5.20
C SER A 47 2.51 8.83 4.34
N SER A 48 2.94 10.08 4.24
CA SER A 48 4.13 10.48 3.50
C SER A 48 5.41 9.85 4.05
N TYR A 49 5.53 9.78 5.38
CA TYR A 49 6.66 9.12 6.04
C TYR A 49 6.69 7.63 5.72
N LEU A 50 5.57 6.92 5.88
CA LEU A 50 5.48 5.49 5.60
C LEU A 50 5.72 5.17 4.11
N ALA A 51 5.23 6.01 3.20
CA ALA A 51 5.50 5.88 1.78
C ALA A 51 7.00 5.95 1.48
N ARG A 52 7.69 6.98 2.02
CA ARG A 52 9.15 7.11 1.88
C ARG A 52 9.89 5.92 2.50
N GLN A 53 9.44 5.46 3.65
CA GLN A 53 10.04 4.32 4.34
C GLN A 53 9.91 3.03 3.52
N ILE A 54 8.75 2.78 2.91
CA ILE A 54 8.53 1.64 2.01
C ILE A 54 9.40 1.73 0.76
N THR A 55 9.55 2.91 0.17
CA THR A 55 10.44 3.09 -0.99
C THR A 55 11.91 2.86 -0.63
N HIS A 56 12.33 3.26 0.57
CA HIS A 56 13.71 3.12 1.04
C HIS A 56 14.03 1.69 1.52
N GLU A 57 13.13 1.08 2.29
CA GLU A 57 13.24 -0.25 2.86
C GLU A 57 11.98 -1.08 2.55
N PRO A 58 11.85 -1.64 1.34
CA PRO A 58 10.66 -2.38 0.93
C PRO A 58 10.38 -3.61 1.80
N SER A 59 11.39 -4.14 2.50
CA SER A 59 11.25 -5.33 3.35
C SER A 59 10.69 -5.01 4.75
N ASP A 60 10.48 -3.74 5.09
CA ASP A 60 9.89 -3.33 6.36
C ASP A 60 8.37 -3.60 6.39
N LEU A 61 8.01 -4.86 6.68
CA LEU A 61 6.63 -5.33 6.77
C LEU A 61 5.80 -4.54 7.79
N ARG A 62 6.44 -4.00 8.82
CA ARG A 62 5.75 -3.22 9.83
C ARG A 62 5.22 -1.92 9.22
N SER A 63 6.04 -1.23 8.42
CA SER A 63 5.63 0.01 7.73
C SER A 63 4.49 -0.23 6.75
N HIS A 64 4.52 -1.34 6.00
CA HIS A 64 3.39 -1.75 5.14
C HIS A 64 2.09 -1.92 5.92
N VAL A 65 2.12 -2.69 7.01
CA VAL A 65 0.93 -2.95 7.84
C VAL A 65 0.44 -1.66 8.52
N GLN A 66 1.35 -0.81 9.00
CA GLN A 66 0.99 0.50 9.56
C GLN A 66 0.31 1.40 8.53
N ARG A 67 0.77 1.36 7.28
CA ARG A 67 0.19 2.14 6.19
C ARG A 67 -1.21 1.63 5.81
N ILE A 68 -1.42 0.32 5.77
CA ILE A 68 -2.75 -0.28 5.57
C ILE A 68 -3.70 0.18 6.68
N TYR A 69 -3.30 0.07 7.95
CA TYR A 69 -4.16 0.49 9.07
C TYR A 69 -4.41 2.00 9.09
N LEU A 70 -3.44 2.82 8.65
CA LEU A 70 -3.63 4.26 8.54
C LEU A 70 -4.74 4.59 7.53
N HIS A 71 -4.69 4.02 6.32
CA HIS A 71 -5.74 4.24 5.31
C HIS A 71 -7.08 3.60 5.70
N LEU A 72 -7.06 2.46 6.41
CA LEU A 72 -8.26 1.84 6.97
C LEU A 72 -8.97 2.77 7.95
N ARG A 73 -8.23 3.48 8.81
CA ARG A 73 -8.79 4.47 9.74
C ARG A 73 -9.39 5.68 9.03
N LEU A 74 -8.84 6.05 7.88
CA LEU A 74 -9.30 7.17 7.06
C LEU A 74 -10.45 6.79 6.13
N ASN A 75 -10.82 5.50 6.06
CA ASN A 75 -11.76 4.96 5.08
C ASN A 75 -11.34 5.32 3.63
N ASP A 76 -10.04 5.32 3.37
CA ASP A 76 -9.42 5.65 2.08
C ASP A 76 -9.13 4.36 1.30
N GLU A 77 -10.11 3.95 0.51
CA GLU A 77 -10.02 2.72 -0.29
C GLU A 77 -8.81 2.72 -1.24
N ALA A 78 -8.58 3.82 -1.97
CA ALA A 78 -7.47 3.91 -2.91
C ALA A 78 -6.13 3.76 -2.19
N GLY A 79 -5.98 4.40 -1.02
CA GLY A 79 -4.81 4.23 -0.16
C GLY A 79 -4.64 2.80 0.35
N ILE A 80 -5.73 2.13 0.75
CA ILE A 80 -5.73 0.72 1.16
C ILE A 80 -5.25 -0.17 0.01
N ALA A 81 -5.82 -0.03 -1.19
CA ALA A 81 -5.46 -0.85 -2.35
C ALA A 81 -3.97 -0.71 -2.69
N GLY A 82 -3.44 0.52 -2.70
CA GLY A 82 -2.02 0.78 -2.95
C GLY A 82 -1.10 0.19 -1.88
N ALA A 83 -1.44 0.37 -0.60
CA ALA A 83 -0.65 -0.16 0.50
C ALA A 83 -0.69 -1.70 0.56
N LEU A 84 -1.84 -2.31 0.25
CA LEU A 84 -1.96 -3.76 0.18
C LEU A 84 -1.20 -4.34 -1.01
N LEU A 85 -1.21 -3.66 -2.16
CA LEU A 85 -0.39 -4.04 -3.31
C LEU A 85 1.10 -4.00 -2.99
N ASP A 86 1.56 -2.93 -2.32
CA ASP A 86 2.96 -2.82 -1.87
C ASP A 86 3.36 -3.97 -0.95
N LEU A 87 2.46 -4.39 -0.05
CA LEU A 87 2.69 -5.55 0.81
C LEU A 87 2.78 -6.86 0.01
N TYR A 88 1.90 -7.07 -0.98
CA TYR A 88 1.95 -8.26 -1.83
C TYR A 88 3.26 -8.33 -2.63
N ILE A 89 3.75 -7.18 -3.13
CA ILE A 89 5.03 -7.08 -3.83
C ILE A 89 6.20 -7.36 -2.89
N ALA A 90 6.21 -6.76 -1.69
CA ALA A 90 7.29 -6.94 -0.72
C ALA A 90 7.41 -8.38 -0.22
N LEU A 91 6.26 -9.07 -0.08
CA LEU A 91 6.22 -10.46 0.37
C LEU A 91 6.55 -11.46 -0.74
N GLY A 92 6.25 -11.13 -2.01
CA GLY A 92 6.44 -12.04 -3.14
C GLY A 92 5.77 -13.40 -2.91
N ASP A 93 6.47 -14.49 -3.17
CA ASP A 93 5.98 -15.85 -2.97
C ASP A 93 5.90 -16.29 -1.49
N LYS A 94 6.42 -15.49 -0.55
CA LYS A 94 6.44 -15.79 0.89
C LYS A 94 5.32 -15.08 1.63
N GLY A 95 5.05 -15.46 2.88
CA GLY A 95 4.18 -14.65 3.76
C GLY A 95 2.69 -14.67 3.40
N GLN A 96 2.21 -15.72 2.73
CA GLN A 96 0.79 -15.95 2.46
C GLN A 96 -0.12 -15.72 3.69
N PRO A 97 0.24 -16.17 4.92
CA PRO A 97 -0.61 -15.92 6.09
C PRO A 97 -0.81 -14.43 6.40
N LEU A 98 0.21 -13.60 6.17
CA LEU A 98 0.12 -12.17 6.37
C LEU A 98 -0.75 -11.51 5.30
N ARG A 99 -0.58 -11.89 4.02
CA ARG A 99 -1.48 -11.46 2.94
C ARG A 99 -2.93 -11.78 3.25
N THR A 100 -3.22 -13.03 3.64
CA THR A 100 -4.58 -13.49 3.95
C THR A 100 -5.17 -12.65 5.07
N ARG A 101 -4.40 -12.44 6.14
CA ARG A 101 -4.83 -11.64 7.28
C ARG A 101 -5.15 -10.20 6.87
N MET A 102 -4.28 -9.57 6.07
CA MET A 102 -4.50 -8.19 5.66
C MET A 102 -5.67 -8.05 4.68
N LEU A 103 -5.86 -9.00 3.77
CA LEU A 103 -7.02 -9.01 2.87
C LEU A 103 -8.33 -9.13 3.63
N ILE A 104 -8.41 -10.03 4.62
CA ILE A 104 -9.60 -10.17 5.49
C ILE A 104 -9.89 -8.86 6.24
N VAL A 105 -8.85 -8.18 6.74
CA VAL A 105 -9.00 -6.93 7.50
C VAL A 105 -9.60 -5.80 6.65
N VAL A 106 -9.36 -5.77 5.34
CA VAL A 106 -9.78 -4.66 4.47
C VAL A 106 -10.96 -5.01 3.55
N ALA A 107 -11.43 -6.26 3.58
CA ALA A 107 -12.41 -6.80 2.65
C ALA A 107 -13.71 -5.98 2.56
N ASP A 108 -14.16 -5.39 3.67
CA ASP A 108 -15.43 -4.65 3.72
C ASP A 108 -15.41 -3.31 2.99
N ILE A 109 -14.21 -2.77 2.70
CA ILE A 109 -14.04 -1.45 2.06
C ILE A 109 -13.59 -1.57 0.60
N LEU A 110 -12.95 -2.69 0.25
CA LEU A 110 -12.26 -2.84 -1.02
C LEU A 110 -13.23 -3.15 -2.17
N GLU A 111 -13.08 -2.48 -3.32
CA GLU A 111 -13.84 -2.80 -4.52
C GLU A 111 -13.63 -4.27 -4.95
N SER A 112 -14.65 -4.84 -5.61
CA SER A 112 -14.62 -6.22 -6.10
C SER A 112 -13.45 -6.50 -7.05
N THR A 113 -13.08 -5.54 -7.91
CA THR A 113 -11.97 -5.68 -8.86
C THR A 113 -10.63 -5.90 -8.15
N TRP A 114 -10.37 -5.15 -7.08
CA TRP A 114 -9.19 -5.32 -6.24
C TRP A 114 -9.25 -6.59 -5.41
N THR A 115 -10.41 -6.91 -4.85
CA THR A 115 -10.60 -8.14 -4.08
C THR A 115 -10.29 -9.38 -4.92
N GLU A 116 -10.84 -9.46 -6.14
CA GLU A 116 -10.55 -10.53 -7.10
C GLU A 116 -9.06 -10.59 -7.46
N PHE A 117 -8.44 -9.45 -7.72
CA PHE A 117 -7.01 -9.36 -8.01
C PHE A 117 -6.16 -9.94 -6.88
N PHE A 118 -6.43 -9.57 -5.62
CA PHE A 118 -5.66 -10.08 -4.48
C PHE A 118 -5.92 -11.56 -4.19
N ILE A 119 -7.15 -12.04 -4.37
CA ILE A 119 -7.48 -13.48 -4.25
C ILE A 119 -6.69 -14.29 -5.28
N HIS A 120 -6.61 -13.82 -6.53
CA HIS A 120 -5.85 -14.49 -7.58
C HIS A 120 -4.35 -14.59 -7.25
N HIS A 121 -3.79 -13.59 -6.57
CA HIS A 121 -2.37 -13.52 -6.22
C HIS A 121 -2.06 -13.98 -4.78
N GLN A 122 -2.99 -14.69 -4.14
CA GLN A 122 -2.87 -15.05 -2.74
C GLN A 122 -1.66 -15.93 -2.46
N ASP A 123 -1.41 -16.92 -3.33
CA ASP A 123 -0.35 -17.91 -3.15
C ASP A 123 0.98 -17.44 -3.74
N SER A 124 0.96 -16.87 -4.96
CA SER A 124 2.17 -16.45 -5.68
C SER A 124 2.73 -15.09 -5.25
N GLY A 125 1.91 -14.23 -4.61
CA GLY A 125 2.21 -12.81 -4.49
C GLY A 125 2.11 -12.08 -5.82
N VAL A 126 2.64 -10.86 -5.86
CA VAL A 126 2.62 -9.96 -7.01
C VAL A 126 4.04 -9.50 -7.32
N LEU A 127 4.40 -9.44 -8.60
CA LEU A 127 5.63 -8.80 -9.05
C LEU A 127 5.37 -7.32 -9.34
N SER A 128 6.38 -6.46 -9.16
CA SER A 128 6.27 -5.03 -9.47
C SER A 128 5.93 -4.74 -10.93
N SER A 129 6.17 -5.70 -11.83
CA SER A 129 5.89 -5.64 -13.26
C SER A 129 4.57 -6.27 -13.67
N ASP A 130 3.77 -6.80 -12.73
CA ASP A 130 2.49 -7.39 -13.06
C ASP A 130 1.50 -6.31 -13.51
N ILE A 131 0.59 -6.71 -14.39
CA ILE A 131 -0.49 -5.84 -14.83
C ILE A 131 -1.52 -5.76 -13.70
N THR A 132 -1.70 -4.58 -13.12
CA THR A 132 -2.63 -4.36 -12.02
C THR A 132 -3.84 -3.54 -12.47
N PRO A 133 -4.96 -3.58 -11.72
CA PRO A 133 -5.95 -2.52 -11.79
C PRO A 133 -5.29 -1.15 -11.54
N PRO A 134 -5.86 -0.04 -12.05
CA PRO A 134 -5.27 1.27 -11.88
C PRO A 134 -5.12 1.67 -10.41
N VAL A 135 -3.88 1.94 -9.99
CA VAL A 135 -3.55 2.42 -8.65
C VAL A 135 -2.46 3.48 -8.72
N ARG A 136 -2.67 4.61 -8.03
CA ARG A 136 -1.71 5.72 -7.96
C ARG A 136 -0.99 5.79 -6.62
N THR A 137 -1.48 5.04 -5.65
CA THR A 137 -1.08 5.07 -4.25
C THR A 137 -0.10 3.95 -3.89
N SER A 138 0.20 3.02 -4.80
CA SER A 138 1.26 2.03 -4.59
C SER A 138 2.64 2.64 -4.85
N MET A 139 3.61 2.30 -4.00
CA MET A 139 4.99 2.79 -4.04
C MET A 139 5.94 1.83 -4.75
N LEU A 140 5.58 0.54 -4.85
CA LEU A 140 6.45 -0.52 -5.37
C LEU A 140 6.03 -1.03 -6.75
N THR A 141 4.81 -0.74 -7.22
CA THR A 141 4.38 -1.08 -8.58
C THR A 141 5.05 -0.20 -9.64
N LEU A 142 5.30 -0.77 -10.82
CA LEU A 142 5.71 0.00 -12.01
C LEU A 142 4.52 0.72 -12.67
N GLY A 143 3.29 0.52 -12.19
CA GLY A 143 2.09 1.19 -12.70
C GLY A 143 1.67 0.67 -14.08
N LEU A 144 1.99 -0.60 -14.37
CA LEU A 144 1.56 -1.25 -15.61
C LEU A 144 0.08 -1.60 -15.48
N THR A 145 -0.77 -0.85 -16.18
CA THR A 145 -2.22 -1.06 -16.19
C THR A 145 -2.67 -1.54 -17.56
N GLY A 146 -3.68 -2.40 -17.63
CA GLY A 146 -4.30 -2.77 -18.89
C GLY A 146 -5.08 -4.07 -18.81
N THR A 147 -5.70 -4.44 -19.93
CA THR A 147 -6.26 -5.78 -20.12
C THR A 147 -5.24 -6.61 -20.90
N PRO A 148 -4.86 -7.82 -20.44
CA PRO A 148 -4.02 -8.70 -21.23
C PRO A 148 -4.83 -9.21 -22.43
N LYS A 149 -4.87 -8.44 -23.52
CA LYS A 149 -5.41 -8.89 -24.80
C LYS A 149 -4.32 -9.66 -25.53
N VAL A 150 -4.43 -10.99 -25.53
CA VAL A 150 -3.54 -11.84 -26.32
C VAL A 150 -3.77 -11.54 -27.80
N ILE A 151 -2.79 -10.93 -28.46
CA ILE A 151 -2.78 -10.78 -29.92
C ILE A 151 -2.13 -12.05 -30.47
N CYS A 152 -2.94 -12.99 -30.95
CA CYS A 152 -2.43 -14.11 -31.73
C CYS A 152 -1.91 -13.58 -33.07
N CYS A 153 -0.61 -13.33 -33.17
CA CYS A 153 0.04 -13.22 -34.47
C CYS A 153 0.00 -14.61 -35.10
N ASN A 154 -0.97 -14.86 -35.98
CA ASN A 154 -0.99 -16.10 -36.75
C ASN A 154 0.32 -16.19 -37.54
N LYS A 155 1.14 -17.20 -37.21
CA LYS A 155 2.29 -17.63 -38.01
C LYS A 155 1.75 -18.22 -39.32
N GLY A 156 1.39 -17.36 -40.27
CA GLY A 156 0.77 -17.81 -41.52
C GLY A 156 0.51 -16.74 -42.57
N GLN A 157 0.56 -15.44 -42.25
CA GLN A 157 0.50 -14.39 -43.26
C GLN A 157 1.85 -13.69 -43.36
N LEU A 158 2.70 -14.14 -44.27
CA LEU A 158 3.78 -13.30 -44.79
C LEU A 158 3.10 -12.09 -45.48
N PRO A 159 3.37 -10.84 -45.08
CA PRO A 159 3.05 -9.71 -45.93
C PRO A 159 4.01 -9.71 -47.12
N SER A 160 3.45 -9.57 -48.32
CA SER A 160 4.18 -9.49 -49.59
C SER A 160 5.33 -8.47 -49.54
N PRO A 161 6.46 -8.74 -50.21
CA PRO A 161 7.64 -7.88 -50.15
C PRO A 161 7.39 -6.60 -50.95
N GLY A 162 7.27 -5.48 -50.25
CA GLY A 162 7.11 -4.16 -50.85
C GLY A 162 7.38 -3.06 -49.85
N THR A 163 8.63 -2.60 -49.81
CA THR A 163 9.14 -1.37 -49.17
C THR A 163 9.11 -1.29 -47.64
N GLY A 164 10.21 -1.78 -47.03
CA GLY A 164 11.08 -0.94 -46.19
C GLY A 164 10.63 -0.59 -44.77
N SER A 165 10.88 -1.49 -43.82
CA SER A 165 11.59 -1.25 -42.54
C SER A 165 11.51 -2.54 -41.70
N PRO A 166 12.58 -3.01 -41.04
CA PRO A 166 12.50 -4.22 -40.22
C PRO A 166 11.51 -4.03 -39.07
N PRO A 167 10.79 -5.08 -38.63
CA PRO A 167 9.96 -5.00 -37.44
C PRO A 167 10.87 -4.86 -36.23
N CYS A 168 11.23 -3.62 -35.88
CA CYS A 168 11.64 -3.30 -34.53
C CYS A 168 10.48 -3.72 -33.61
N LEU A 169 10.80 -4.55 -32.61
CA LEU A 169 10.00 -4.72 -31.40
C LEU A 169 9.59 -3.33 -30.91
N LYS A 170 8.37 -2.90 -31.25
CA LYS A 170 7.74 -1.77 -30.59
C LYS A 170 7.07 -2.36 -29.37
N ILE A 171 7.78 -2.30 -28.25
CA ILE A 171 7.13 -2.22 -26.93
C ILE A 171 6.14 -1.07 -27.06
N VAL A 172 4.85 -1.38 -27.16
CA VAL A 172 3.80 -0.37 -27.08
C VAL A 172 3.95 0.22 -25.70
N SER A 173 4.32 1.49 -25.66
CA SER A 173 4.63 2.27 -24.47
C SER A 173 3.59 2.03 -23.37
N ALA A 174 4.05 1.51 -22.22
CA ALA A 174 3.34 1.70 -20.97
C ALA A 174 3.13 3.21 -20.78
N ALA A 175 1.88 3.64 -20.69
CA ALA A 175 1.56 5.02 -20.39
C ALA A 175 1.99 5.30 -18.95
N ARG A 176 3.17 5.92 -18.79
CA ARG A 176 3.62 6.46 -17.51
C ARG A 176 2.68 7.61 -17.17
N ASN A 177 1.79 7.40 -16.20
CA ASN A 177 0.95 8.46 -15.66
C ASN A 177 1.86 9.50 -14.99
N GLN A 178 2.13 10.61 -15.66
CA GLN A 178 2.67 11.83 -15.08
C GLN A 178 1.49 12.78 -14.86
N GLY A 179 1.24 13.14 -13.60
CA GLY A 179 0.16 14.00 -13.16
C GLY A 179 -0.12 13.79 -11.70
#